data_AF-A0A812L744-F1
#
_entry.id   AF-A0A812L744-F1
#
_cell.length_a   1.000
_cell.length_b   1.000
_cell.length_c   1.000
_cell.angle_alpha   90.00
_cell.angle_beta   90.00
_cell.angle_gamma   90.00
#
_symmetry.space_group_name_H-M   'P 1'
#
loop_
_entity.id
_entity.type
_entity.pdbx_description
1 polymer ?
#
loop_
_entity_poly.entity_id
_entity_poly.type
_entity_poly.pdbx_seq_one_letter_code
_entity_poly.pdbx_strand_id
1 'polypeptide(L)'
;HCYNPEIQKMNDIDTCAVMFKYENGMLAMVDTSRDAAYGYDQRIEVFGEKGMLTAHNELTSTVELATTEGHLRPAAMYSFPQRYVQAYHSELTEFIELVRAGRGSEAHALEQVAMLRHPSVVRATLAAELSWKLKRTVQLAELDKLCAAGSSSSETDSPGNGPVKNMFGDSFRNYETSPRQESVAATYGLMHRNQTVEFVQEQQEKWLKFNKGEFTVMEVITMLDELVDDSDPDVDIPNSIHDFQTAERIREQWPGEEFDWFHLVGLLHDLGKVMALPKLAGKDALPQWAVVGDTFPVGCAPAEDAVVFPEAFHDNPDYKHPVFGTKNGMYKPGCGITKLMFSWGHDEYMYRMLKFNGCTIPEHGLNMIRLHSFYPWHDKGAYAQFESSEDAETKKWVKEKLKPYYACLWRRWYCPVISLWLVLV
;
A
#
# COMPACT_ATOMS: atom_id res chain seq x y z
N HIS A 1 9.01 -26.98 -1.55
CA HIS A 1 9.73 -25.99 -2.33
C HIS A 1 10.20 -26.63 -3.62
N CYS A 2 9.88 -26.03 -4.77
CA CYS A 2 10.09 -26.68 -6.07
C CYS A 2 10.89 -25.83 -7.09
N TYR A 3 10.72 -24.51 -7.13
CA TYR A 3 11.15 -23.66 -8.24
C TYR A 3 11.98 -22.43 -7.87
N ASN A 4 11.67 -21.73 -6.76
CA ASN A 4 12.26 -20.40 -6.47
C ASN A 4 13.18 -20.37 -5.22
N PRO A 5 14.52 -20.37 -5.37
CA PRO A 5 15.45 -20.36 -4.24
C PRO A 5 15.29 -19.17 -3.28
N GLU A 6 14.81 -18.01 -3.75
CA GLU A 6 14.62 -16.83 -2.89
C GLU A 6 13.42 -17.02 -1.95
N ILE A 7 12.35 -17.65 -2.44
CA ILE A 7 11.18 -18.01 -1.60
C ILE A 7 11.59 -19.02 -0.52
N GLN A 8 12.54 -19.89 -0.84
CA GLN A 8 13.07 -20.87 0.09
C GLN A 8 13.84 -20.20 1.22
N LYS A 9 14.64 -19.18 0.89
CA LYS A 9 15.38 -18.38 1.89
C LYS A 9 14.43 -17.63 2.82
N MET A 10 13.26 -17.22 2.33
CA MET A 10 12.20 -16.59 3.14
C MET A 10 11.42 -17.59 4.01
N ASN A 11 11.74 -18.89 3.94
CA ASN A 11 11.01 -19.96 4.62
C ASN A 11 9.50 -19.98 4.28
N ASP A 12 9.17 -19.59 3.05
CA ASP A 12 7.82 -19.64 2.50
C ASP A 12 7.70 -20.78 1.46
N ILE A 13 6.48 -21.03 1.00
CA ILE A 13 6.15 -22.07 0.03
C ILE A 13 5.83 -21.46 -1.34
N ASP A 14 6.41 -22.06 -2.39
CA ASP A 14 6.17 -21.68 -3.78
C ASP A 14 5.18 -22.59 -4.51
N THR A 15 4.93 -23.78 -3.95
CA THR A 15 4.00 -24.77 -4.47
C THR A 15 3.33 -25.44 -3.29
N CYS A 16 1.99 -25.47 -3.29
CA CYS A 16 1.23 -26.11 -2.22
C CYS A 16 0.03 -26.86 -2.76
N ALA A 17 -0.41 -27.86 -1.99
CA ALA A 17 -1.66 -28.57 -2.22
C ALA A 17 -2.39 -28.70 -0.89
N VAL A 18 -3.67 -28.36 -0.90
CA VAL A 18 -4.56 -28.40 0.25
C VAL A 18 -5.74 -29.30 -0.09
N MET A 19 -6.06 -30.21 0.82
CA MET A 19 -7.21 -31.10 0.69
C MET A 19 -8.19 -30.83 1.82
N PHE A 20 -9.44 -30.57 1.45
CA PHE A 20 -10.55 -30.37 2.36
C PHE A 20 -11.44 -31.61 2.35
N LYS A 21 -11.94 -31.98 3.54
CA LYS A 21 -13.00 -32.96 3.70
C LYS A 21 -14.19 -32.29 4.37
N TYR A 22 -15.31 -32.25 3.67
CA TYR A 22 -16.56 -31.67 4.17
C TYR A 22 -17.33 -32.69 5.01
N GLU A 23 -18.26 -32.22 5.84
CA GLU A 23 -19.09 -33.06 6.71
C GLU A 23 -19.92 -34.08 5.93
N ASN A 24 -20.37 -33.71 4.74
CA ASN A 24 -21.11 -34.59 3.82
C ASN A 24 -20.21 -35.62 3.10
N GLY A 25 -18.90 -35.64 3.37
CA GLY A 25 -17.94 -36.55 2.75
C GLY A 25 -17.34 -36.06 1.44
N MET A 26 -17.76 -34.90 0.92
CA MET A 26 -17.16 -34.29 -0.27
C MET A 26 -15.68 -33.99 -0.01
N LEU A 27 -14.84 -34.22 -1.03
CA LEU A 27 -13.44 -33.83 -1.04
C LEU A 27 -13.27 -32.65 -2.00
N ALA A 28 -12.55 -31.62 -1.56
CA ALA A 28 -12.07 -30.57 -2.43
C ALA A 28 -10.55 -30.50 -2.35
N MET A 29 -9.91 -30.28 -3.50
CA MET A 29 -8.46 -30.12 -3.59
C MET A 29 -8.16 -28.78 -4.24
N VAL A 30 -7.20 -28.08 -3.67
CA VAL A 30 -6.67 -26.82 -4.20
C VAL A 30 -5.16 -26.98 -4.29
N ASP A 31 -4.62 -26.86 -5.48
CA ASP A 31 -3.19 -26.74 -5.71
C ASP A 31 -2.86 -25.34 -6.23
N THR A 32 -1.76 -24.78 -5.75
CA THR A 32 -1.29 -23.47 -6.18
C THR A 32 0.21 -23.50 -6.42
N SER A 33 0.63 -22.67 -7.37
CA SER A 33 2.02 -22.39 -7.68
C SER A 33 2.20 -20.90 -7.81
N ARG A 34 3.30 -20.37 -7.28
CA ARG A 34 3.72 -18.99 -7.52
C ARG A 34 4.32 -18.78 -8.90
N ASP A 35 4.67 -19.85 -9.59
CA ASP A 35 5.23 -19.82 -10.94
C ASP A 35 4.34 -20.60 -11.91
N ALA A 36 3.91 -19.90 -12.97
CA ALA A 36 3.15 -20.43 -14.09
C ALA A 36 3.62 -19.73 -15.37
N ALA A 37 4.67 -20.28 -16.00
CA ALA A 37 5.34 -19.68 -17.15
C ALA A 37 4.46 -19.47 -18.39
N TYR A 38 3.25 -20.04 -18.40
CA TYR A 38 2.29 -19.99 -19.52
C TYR A 38 1.07 -19.08 -19.26
N GLY A 39 1.13 -18.24 -18.22
CA GLY A 39 0.07 -17.30 -17.84
C GLY A 39 -0.74 -17.78 -16.63
N TYR A 40 -1.82 -17.07 -16.30
CA TYR A 40 -2.67 -17.45 -15.16
C TYR A 40 -3.34 -18.81 -15.40
N ASP A 41 -3.08 -19.77 -14.51
CA ASP A 41 -3.75 -21.07 -14.48
C ASP A 41 -4.74 -21.14 -13.31
N GLN A 42 -6.02 -20.99 -13.64
CA GLN A 42 -7.14 -20.87 -12.72
C GLN A 42 -8.31 -21.69 -13.26
N ARG A 43 -8.37 -22.94 -12.82
CA ARG A 43 -9.37 -23.90 -13.27
C ARG A 43 -10.19 -24.38 -12.09
N ILE A 44 -11.44 -24.69 -12.37
CA ILE A 44 -12.37 -25.27 -11.39
C ILE A 44 -13.00 -26.50 -12.03
N GLU A 45 -12.99 -27.61 -11.31
CA GLU A 45 -13.69 -28.83 -11.71
C GLU A 45 -14.59 -29.28 -10.55
N VAL A 46 -15.85 -29.59 -10.87
CA VAL A 46 -16.80 -30.13 -9.90
C VAL A 46 -17.41 -31.39 -10.49
N PHE A 47 -17.09 -32.52 -9.89
CA PHE A 47 -17.64 -33.83 -10.23
C PHE A 47 -18.72 -34.24 -9.22
N GLY A 48 -19.79 -34.86 -9.72
CA GLY A 48 -20.82 -35.49 -8.89
C GLY A 48 -21.57 -36.58 -9.66
N GLU A 49 -22.59 -37.15 -9.02
CA GLU A 49 -23.33 -38.30 -9.56
C GLU A 49 -23.98 -38.04 -10.94
N LYS A 50 -24.24 -36.77 -11.27
CA LYS A 50 -24.91 -36.36 -12.51
C LYS A 50 -23.94 -35.91 -13.61
N GLY A 51 -22.63 -35.94 -13.36
CA GLY A 51 -21.62 -35.53 -14.32
C GLY A 51 -20.60 -34.56 -13.73
N MET A 52 -20.00 -33.76 -14.61
CA MET A 52 -18.86 -32.90 -14.28
C MET A 52 -19.01 -31.53 -14.95
N LEU A 53 -18.67 -30.48 -14.19
CA LEU A 53 -18.50 -29.12 -14.71
C LEU A 53 -17.04 -28.75 -14.66
N THR A 54 -16.55 -28.09 -15.70
CA THR A 54 -15.17 -27.59 -15.78
C THR A 54 -15.16 -26.15 -16.28
N ALA A 55 -14.48 -25.28 -15.54
CA ALA A 55 -14.14 -23.92 -15.97
C ALA A 55 -12.67 -23.90 -16.38
N HIS A 56 -12.41 -23.50 -17.63
CA HIS A 56 -11.06 -23.38 -18.20
C HIS A 56 -10.52 -21.95 -18.09
N ASN A 57 -9.23 -21.80 -18.39
CA ASN A 57 -8.57 -20.50 -18.44
C ASN A 57 -9.10 -19.64 -19.60
N GLU A 58 -9.16 -18.34 -19.36
CA GLU A 58 -9.38 -17.33 -20.41
C GLU A 58 -8.11 -17.18 -21.26
N LEU A 59 -8.27 -17.30 -22.58
CA LEU A 59 -7.19 -17.18 -23.55
C LEU A 59 -7.14 -15.76 -24.11
N THR A 60 -5.94 -15.36 -24.55
CA THR A 60 -5.72 -14.06 -25.20
C THR A 60 -6.42 -13.91 -26.57
N SER A 61 -6.80 -15.02 -27.20
CA SER A 61 -7.54 -15.06 -28.45
C SER A 61 -8.29 -16.38 -28.57
N THR A 62 -9.29 -16.43 -29.45
CA THR A 62 -10.00 -17.65 -29.85
C THR A 62 -9.43 -18.29 -31.12
N VAL A 63 -8.37 -17.71 -31.71
CA VAL A 63 -7.74 -18.21 -32.94
C VAL A 63 -6.82 -19.39 -32.63
N GLU A 64 -7.03 -20.51 -33.30
CA GLU A 64 -6.15 -21.69 -33.23
C GLU A 64 -5.45 -21.94 -34.57
N LEU A 65 -4.20 -22.40 -34.53
CA LEU A 65 -3.47 -22.86 -35.72
C LEU A 65 -3.42 -24.39 -35.72
N ALA A 66 -3.97 -25.01 -36.77
CA ALA A 66 -3.90 -26.45 -36.99
C ALA A 66 -2.95 -26.76 -38.16
N THR A 67 -1.93 -27.58 -37.90
CA THR A 67 -0.97 -28.07 -38.90
C THR A 67 -0.78 -29.57 -38.78
N THR A 68 0.08 -30.17 -39.63
CA THR A 68 0.46 -31.58 -39.49
C THR A 68 1.17 -31.90 -38.17
N GLU A 69 1.74 -30.89 -37.51
CA GLU A 69 2.41 -31.02 -36.20
C GLU A 69 1.42 -30.95 -35.02
N GLY A 70 0.17 -30.57 -35.26
CA GLY A 70 -0.88 -30.49 -34.24
C GLY A 70 -1.55 -29.12 -34.16
N HIS A 71 -2.20 -28.87 -33.01
CA HIS A 71 -2.94 -27.65 -32.71
C HIS A 71 -2.12 -26.76 -31.78
N LEU A 72 -1.93 -25.51 -32.18
CA LEU A 72 -1.37 -24.46 -31.33
C LEU A 72 -2.50 -23.54 -30.87
N ARG A 73 -2.62 -23.39 -29.55
CA ARG A 73 -3.57 -22.49 -28.90
C ARG A 73 -2.87 -21.24 -28.38
N PRO A 74 -3.57 -20.11 -28.29
CA PRO A 74 -3.05 -18.90 -27.66
C PRO A 74 -2.74 -19.13 -26.19
N ALA A 75 -1.82 -18.34 -25.65
CA ALA A 75 -1.52 -18.34 -24.22
C ALA A 75 -2.75 -17.88 -23.40
N ALA A 76 -2.81 -18.36 -22.15
CA ALA A 76 -3.71 -17.81 -21.15
C ALA A 76 -3.39 -16.32 -20.93
N MET A 77 -4.36 -15.55 -20.47
CA MET A 77 -4.12 -14.18 -20.06
C MET A 77 -3.01 -14.16 -19.00
N TYR A 78 -2.00 -13.31 -19.20
CA TYR A 78 -0.79 -13.30 -18.37
C TYR A 78 -0.68 -12.06 -17.48
N SER A 79 -1.33 -10.95 -17.86
CA SER A 79 -1.30 -9.72 -17.08
C SER A 79 -2.52 -9.59 -16.18
N PHE A 80 -2.31 -9.03 -14.99
CA PHE A 80 -3.35 -8.82 -14.01
C PHE A 80 -4.54 -8.00 -14.56
N PRO A 81 -4.35 -6.86 -15.25
CA PRO A 81 -5.48 -6.09 -15.77
C PRO A 81 -6.28 -6.85 -16.83
N GLN A 82 -5.60 -7.54 -17.75
CA GLN A 82 -6.29 -8.36 -18.77
C GLN A 82 -7.13 -9.45 -18.12
N ARG A 83 -6.58 -10.13 -17.10
CA ARG A 83 -7.23 -11.26 -16.47
C ARG A 83 -8.40 -10.85 -15.56
N TYR A 84 -8.26 -9.77 -14.80
CA TYR A 84 -9.18 -9.45 -13.70
C TYR A 84 -10.09 -8.25 -13.94
N VAL A 85 -9.95 -7.50 -15.04
CA VAL A 85 -10.78 -6.32 -15.30
C VAL A 85 -12.28 -6.59 -15.17
N GLN A 86 -12.77 -7.70 -15.73
CA GLN A 86 -14.18 -8.07 -15.64
C GLN A 86 -14.59 -8.45 -14.22
N ALA A 87 -13.74 -9.19 -13.50
CA ALA A 87 -14.02 -9.59 -12.13
C ALA A 87 -14.16 -8.37 -11.20
N TYR A 88 -13.24 -7.41 -11.29
CA TYR A 88 -13.31 -6.17 -10.51
C TYR A 88 -14.48 -5.28 -10.92
N HIS A 89 -14.78 -5.18 -12.22
CA HIS A 89 -15.94 -4.44 -12.68
C HIS A 89 -17.25 -5.04 -12.13
N SER A 90 -17.39 -6.36 -12.17
CA SER A 90 -18.53 -7.08 -11.60
C SER A 90 -18.63 -6.88 -10.08
N GLU A 91 -17.52 -7.05 -9.35
CA GLU A 91 -17.49 -6.85 -7.90
C GLU A 91 -17.88 -5.42 -7.52
N LEU A 92 -17.33 -4.42 -8.22
CA LEU A 92 -17.65 -3.01 -7.96
C LEU A 92 -19.13 -2.70 -8.28
N THR A 93 -19.67 -3.28 -9.34
CA THR A 93 -21.08 -3.14 -9.71
C THR A 93 -21.98 -3.71 -8.60
N GLU A 94 -21.73 -4.94 -8.18
CA GLU A 94 -22.47 -5.59 -7.10
C GLU A 94 -22.36 -4.78 -5.80
N PHE A 95 -21.17 -4.29 -5.48
CA PHE A 95 -20.95 -3.42 -4.34
C PHE A 95 -21.80 -2.14 -4.40
N ILE A 96 -21.85 -1.45 -5.55
CA ILE A 96 -22.68 -0.25 -5.74
C ILE A 96 -24.17 -0.58 -5.57
N GLU A 97 -24.62 -1.72 -6.09
CA GLU A 97 -26.00 -2.18 -5.95
C GLU A 97 -26.36 -2.44 -4.48
N LEU A 98 -25.46 -3.07 -3.72
CA LEU A 98 -25.64 -3.30 -2.29
C LEU A 98 -25.77 -2.00 -1.51
N VAL A 99 -24.90 -1.02 -1.78
CA VAL A 99 -24.98 0.29 -1.14
C VAL A 99 -26.31 0.97 -1.45
N ARG A 100 -26.73 0.96 -2.72
CA ARG A 100 -28.00 1.56 -3.16
C ARG A 100 -29.22 0.89 -2.53
N ALA A 101 -29.15 -0.42 -2.29
CA ALA A 101 -30.22 -1.18 -1.65
C ALA A 101 -30.40 -0.80 -0.16
N GLY A 102 -29.39 -0.21 0.47
CA GLY A 102 -29.44 0.22 1.86
C GLY A 102 -29.26 -0.92 2.86
N ARG A 103 -28.87 -0.56 4.10
CA ARG A 103 -28.63 -1.52 5.18
C ARG A 103 -29.93 -2.22 5.57
N GLY A 104 -29.86 -3.54 5.76
CA GLY A 104 -31.01 -4.38 6.12
C GLY A 104 -31.85 -4.85 4.92
N SER A 105 -31.45 -4.53 3.70
CA SER A 105 -32.03 -5.12 2.49
C SER A 105 -31.74 -6.63 2.41
N GLU A 106 -32.60 -7.35 1.69
CA GLU A 106 -32.39 -8.76 1.38
C GLU A 106 -31.07 -9.00 0.64
N ALA A 107 -30.66 -8.06 -0.22
CA ALA A 107 -29.37 -8.08 -0.91
C ALA A 107 -28.19 -8.05 0.09
N HIS A 108 -28.25 -7.19 1.11
CA HIS A 108 -27.24 -7.17 2.19
C HIS A 108 -27.24 -8.47 3.01
N ALA A 109 -28.42 -9.05 3.29
CA ALA A 109 -28.51 -10.31 4.03
C ALA A 109 -27.92 -11.49 3.24
N LEU A 110 -28.13 -11.52 1.92
CA LEU A 110 -27.54 -12.53 1.03
C LEU A 110 -26.02 -12.37 0.92
N GLU A 111 -25.50 -11.14 0.82
CA GLU A 111 -24.05 -10.90 0.76
C GLU A 111 -23.32 -11.34 2.03
N GLN A 112 -23.90 -11.12 3.21
CA GLN A 112 -23.32 -11.58 4.48
C GLN A 112 -23.11 -13.10 4.54
N VAL A 113 -23.89 -13.86 3.76
CA VAL A 113 -23.84 -15.32 3.69
C VAL A 113 -23.09 -15.81 2.44
N ALA A 114 -22.85 -14.94 1.45
CA ALA A 114 -22.12 -15.28 0.23
C ALA A 114 -20.64 -15.59 0.52
N MET A 115 -20.14 -16.68 -0.08
CA MET A 115 -18.85 -17.31 0.25
C MET A 115 -17.61 -16.43 0.03
N LEU A 116 -17.69 -15.36 -0.76
CA LEU A 116 -16.53 -14.58 -1.18
C LEU A 116 -15.86 -13.82 -0.02
N ARG A 117 -16.58 -13.58 1.08
CA ARG A 117 -16.13 -12.75 2.22
C ARG A 117 -16.33 -13.45 3.57
N HIS A 118 -16.48 -14.77 3.58
CA HIS A 118 -16.80 -15.50 4.80
C HIS A 118 -15.55 -15.74 5.69
N PRO A 119 -15.61 -15.54 7.02
CA PRO A 119 -14.53 -15.87 7.96
C PRO A 119 -13.98 -17.30 7.85
N SER A 120 -14.75 -18.20 7.23
CA SER A 120 -14.34 -19.59 6.95
C SER A 120 -13.10 -19.69 6.05
N VAL A 121 -12.86 -18.74 5.14
CA VAL A 121 -11.67 -18.77 4.27
C VAL A 121 -10.41 -18.63 5.12
N VAL A 122 -10.39 -17.68 6.05
CA VAL A 122 -9.27 -17.46 6.97
C VAL A 122 -9.07 -18.67 7.90
N ARG A 123 -10.16 -19.29 8.36
CA ARG A 123 -10.07 -20.52 9.17
C ARG A 123 -9.48 -21.67 8.37
N ALA A 124 -9.90 -21.83 7.12
CA ALA A 124 -9.38 -22.86 6.23
C ALA A 124 -7.88 -22.69 5.94
N THR A 125 -7.43 -21.46 5.68
CA THR A 125 -6.00 -21.18 5.41
C THR A 125 -5.14 -21.40 6.65
N LEU A 126 -5.58 -20.97 7.84
CA LEU A 126 -4.87 -21.23 9.09
C LEU A 126 -4.75 -22.73 9.40
N ALA A 127 -5.82 -23.49 9.16
CA ALA A 127 -5.77 -24.95 9.33
C ALA A 127 -4.79 -25.60 8.33
N ALA A 128 -4.74 -25.11 7.09
CA ALA A 128 -3.78 -25.59 6.09
C ALA A 128 -2.32 -25.29 6.51
N GLU A 129 -2.05 -24.10 7.03
CA GLU A 129 -0.72 -23.73 7.53
C GLU A 129 -0.31 -24.56 8.75
N LEU A 130 -1.20 -24.74 9.72
CA LEU A 130 -0.95 -25.62 10.87
C LEU A 130 -0.74 -27.07 10.43
N SER A 131 -1.52 -27.54 9.46
CA SER A 131 -1.36 -28.88 8.89
C SER A 131 0.02 -29.06 8.28
N TRP A 132 0.51 -28.07 7.53
CA TRP A 132 1.86 -28.07 6.97
C TRP A 132 2.95 -28.13 8.05
N LYS A 133 2.83 -27.28 9.09
CA LYS A 133 3.81 -27.24 10.19
C LYS A 133 3.81 -28.51 11.04
N LEU A 134 2.63 -29.05 11.35
CA LEU A 134 2.45 -30.23 12.21
C LEU A 134 2.56 -31.55 11.44
N LYS A 135 2.59 -31.51 10.10
CA LYS A 135 2.65 -32.66 9.21
C LYS A 135 1.51 -33.67 9.45
N ARG A 136 0.30 -33.16 9.73
CA ARG A 136 -0.91 -33.97 9.93
C ARG A 136 -2.15 -33.18 9.53
N THR A 137 -3.26 -33.87 9.28
CA THR A 137 -4.57 -33.22 9.13
C THR A 137 -4.95 -32.43 10.38
N VAL A 138 -5.53 -31.26 10.18
CA VAL A 138 -6.03 -30.36 11.25
C VAL A 138 -7.52 -30.15 11.05
N GLN A 139 -8.30 -30.40 12.10
CA GLN A 139 -9.73 -30.11 12.11
C GLN A 139 -9.96 -28.62 12.41
N LEU A 140 -10.94 -28.00 11.76
CA LEU A 140 -11.26 -26.57 11.99
C LEU A 140 -11.63 -26.25 13.45
N ALA A 141 -12.14 -27.23 14.21
CA ALA A 141 -12.45 -27.10 15.63
C ALA A 141 -11.20 -27.00 16.53
N GLU A 142 -10.01 -27.39 16.04
CA GLU A 142 -8.76 -27.23 16.79
C GLU A 142 -8.34 -25.75 16.87
N LEU A 143 -8.71 -24.94 15.88
CA LEU A 143 -8.42 -23.50 15.86
C LEU A 143 -9.14 -22.74 16.98
N ASP A 144 -10.37 -23.14 17.30
CA ASP A 144 -11.17 -22.48 18.34
C ASP A 144 -10.50 -22.60 19.73
N LYS A 145 -9.79 -23.70 19.98
CA LYS A 145 -9.05 -23.95 21.24
C LYS A 145 -7.77 -23.14 21.34
N LEU A 146 -7.09 -22.90 20.22
CA LEU A 146 -5.86 -22.09 20.17
C LEU A 146 -6.17 -20.59 20.37
N CYS A 147 -7.25 -20.10 19.76
CA CYS A 147 -7.72 -18.73 19.96
C CYS A 147 -8.15 -18.46 21.42
N ALA A 148 -8.74 -19.46 22.09
CA ALA A 148 -9.14 -19.35 23.50
C ALA A 148 -7.95 -19.41 24.49
N ALA A 149 -6.81 -19.97 24.09
CA ALA A 149 -5.62 -20.05 24.94
C ALA A 149 -4.78 -18.75 24.91
N GLY A 150 -4.72 -18.08 23.75
CA GLY A 150 -3.95 -16.84 23.55
C GLY A 150 -4.52 -15.59 24.24
N SER A 151 -5.77 -15.63 24.72
CA SER A 151 -6.39 -14.54 25.47
C SER A 151 -6.12 -14.57 26.98
N SER A 152 -5.23 -15.45 27.46
CA SER A 152 -4.97 -15.67 28.89
C SER A 152 -3.56 -15.31 29.39
N SER A 153 -2.69 -14.72 28.57
CA SER A 153 -1.35 -14.25 29.02
C SER A 153 -1.32 -12.75 29.29
N SER A 154 -1.51 -12.41 30.56
CA SER A 154 -1.13 -11.22 31.35
C SER A 154 -0.49 -10.01 30.65
N GLU A 155 -1.20 -8.88 30.74
CA GLU A 155 -0.71 -7.50 30.67
C GLU A 155 0.26 -7.18 31.82
N THR A 156 1.55 -7.46 31.67
CA THR A 156 2.61 -6.74 32.41
C THR A 156 3.91 -6.83 31.61
N ASP A 157 4.20 -5.83 30.77
CA ASP A 157 5.59 -5.43 30.54
C ASP A 157 5.68 -3.99 30.02
N SER A 158 6.67 -3.28 30.56
CA SER A 158 6.94 -1.84 30.39
C SER A 158 7.65 -1.54 29.05
N PRO A 159 7.65 -0.29 28.54
CA PRO A 159 8.10 -0.01 27.17
C PRO A 159 9.64 -0.02 27.06
N GLY A 160 10.17 -1.08 26.45
CA GLY A 160 11.57 -1.18 26.03
C GLY A 160 11.79 -0.52 24.68
N ASN A 161 12.72 0.43 24.65
CA ASN A 161 13.12 1.25 23.50
C ASN A 161 14.06 0.49 22.54
N GLY A 162 13.56 -0.54 21.86
CA GLY A 162 14.28 -1.31 20.84
C GLY A 162 13.68 -1.12 19.43
N PRO A 163 14.45 -1.35 18.34
CA PRO A 163 13.92 -1.26 16.99
C PRO A 163 12.78 -2.25 16.80
N VAL A 164 11.69 -1.76 16.23
CA VAL A 164 10.46 -2.51 15.93
C VAL A 164 10.78 -3.57 14.87
N LYS A 165 10.98 -4.82 15.31
CA LYS A 165 11.24 -5.99 14.45
C LYS A 165 9.95 -6.68 14.04
N ASN A 166 9.72 -6.97 12.76
CA ASN A 166 8.58 -7.76 12.27
C ASN A 166 8.51 -9.16 12.95
N MET A 167 7.42 -9.90 12.75
CA MET A 167 7.22 -11.25 13.31
C MET A 167 8.31 -12.26 12.89
N PHE A 168 9.18 -11.87 11.94
CA PHE A 168 10.28 -12.64 11.36
C PHE A 168 11.67 -12.14 11.81
N GLY A 169 11.74 -11.07 12.62
CA GLY A 169 12.99 -10.55 13.17
C GLY A 169 13.65 -9.42 12.38
N ASP A 170 13.09 -9.02 11.23
CA ASP A 170 13.64 -7.94 10.39
C ASP A 170 13.20 -6.57 10.88
N SER A 171 14.12 -5.60 10.86
CA SER A 171 13.83 -4.20 11.14
C SER A 171 13.22 -3.52 9.91
N PHE A 172 12.08 -2.87 10.09
CA PHE A 172 11.46 -2.00 9.08
C PHE A 172 12.40 -0.83 8.72
N ARG A 173 12.45 -0.41 7.46
CA ARG A 173 13.29 0.70 6.97
C ARG A 173 14.79 0.51 7.25
N ASN A 174 15.33 -0.64 6.82
CA ASN A 174 16.75 -0.93 6.93
C ASN A 174 17.55 -0.32 5.76
N TYR A 175 18.19 0.83 6.01
CA TYR A 175 19.05 1.52 5.04
C TYR A 175 20.52 1.04 5.04
N GLU A 176 20.86 0.03 5.87
CA GLU A 176 22.23 -0.47 6.01
C GLU A 176 22.49 -1.78 5.25
N THR A 177 21.50 -2.66 5.11
CA THR A 177 21.68 -4.03 4.56
C THR A 177 20.51 -4.54 3.69
N SER A 178 19.83 -3.65 2.94
CA SER A 178 18.74 -4.03 2.02
C SER A 178 19.23 -4.32 0.58
N PRO A 179 18.63 -5.29 -0.16
CA PRO A 179 18.90 -5.51 -1.58
C PRO A 179 18.69 -4.27 -2.46
N ARG A 180 17.86 -3.31 -2.04
CA ARG A 180 17.55 -2.07 -2.78
C ARG A 180 18.40 -0.86 -2.37
N GLN A 181 19.36 -1.04 -1.45
CA GLN A 181 20.12 0.06 -0.84
C GLN A 181 20.82 0.96 -1.86
N GLU A 182 21.38 0.42 -2.95
CA GLU A 182 22.05 1.23 -3.98
C GLU A 182 21.08 2.17 -4.70
N SER A 183 19.89 1.68 -5.06
CA SER A 183 18.84 2.47 -5.72
C SER A 183 18.29 3.54 -4.77
N VAL A 184 18.01 3.16 -3.52
CA VAL A 184 17.52 4.08 -2.48
C VAL A 184 18.54 5.18 -2.20
N ALA A 185 19.83 4.83 -2.03
CA ALA A 185 20.91 5.79 -1.82
C ALA A 185 21.12 6.72 -3.02
N ALA A 186 20.97 6.21 -4.25
CA ALA A 186 21.03 7.04 -5.45
C ALA A 186 19.88 8.06 -5.50
N THR A 187 18.65 7.62 -5.19
CA THR A 187 17.45 8.47 -5.15
C THR A 187 17.58 9.58 -4.11
N TYR A 188 17.89 9.24 -2.86
CA TYR A 188 18.12 10.23 -1.80
C TYR A 188 19.34 11.12 -2.09
N GLY A 189 20.41 10.56 -2.64
CA GLY A 189 21.58 11.32 -3.04
C GLY A 189 21.25 12.37 -4.11
N LEU A 190 20.39 12.06 -5.08
CA LEU A 190 19.90 13.05 -6.05
C LEU A 190 18.93 14.04 -5.42
N MET A 191 18.04 13.58 -4.53
CA MET A 191 17.08 14.42 -3.81
C MET A 191 17.80 15.50 -3.01
N HIS A 192 18.73 15.10 -2.12
CA HIS A 192 19.45 16.02 -1.24
C HIS A 192 20.33 17.00 -2.00
N ARG A 193 20.83 16.64 -3.19
CA ARG A 193 21.64 17.54 -4.03
C ARG A 193 20.82 18.59 -4.76
N ASN A 194 19.61 18.25 -5.20
CA ASN A 194 18.86 19.07 -6.15
C ASN A 194 17.62 19.76 -5.56
N GLN A 195 17.12 19.33 -4.39
CA GLN A 195 16.02 19.99 -3.69
C GLN A 195 16.52 21.28 -3.03
N THR A 196 16.39 22.40 -3.74
CA THR A 196 16.71 23.76 -3.27
C THR A 196 15.42 24.57 -3.07
N VAL A 197 15.53 25.71 -2.39
CA VAL A 197 14.43 26.68 -2.28
C VAL A 197 13.90 27.08 -3.64
N GLU A 198 14.79 27.38 -4.58
CA GLU A 198 14.46 27.75 -5.96
C GLU A 198 13.73 26.62 -6.68
N PHE A 199 14.27 25.40 -6.64
CA PHE A 199 13.65 24.23 -7.26
C PHE A 199 12.22 23.99 -6.76
N VAL A 200 12.02 24.04 -5.44
CA VAL A 200 10.69 23.83 -4.84
C VAL A 200 9.69 24.91 -5.30
N GLN A 201 10.12 26.16 -5.37
CA GLN A 201 9.28 27.26 -5.87
C GLN A 201 8.90 27.05 -7.33
N GLU A 202 9.84 26.66 -8.19
CA GLU A 202 9.56 26.34 -9.60
C GLU A 202 8.55 25.20 -9.74
N GLN A 203 8.70 24.12 -8.95
CA GLN A 203 7.75 23.01 -8.98
C GLN A 203 6.37 23.43 -8.49
N GLN A 204 6.28 24.26 -7.45
CA GLN A 204 4.99 24.82 -7.00
C GLN A 204 4.31 25.63 -8.10
N GLU A 205 5.05 26.53 -8.77
CA GLU A 205 4.50 27.32 -9.89
C GLU A 205 4.08 26.46 -11.09
N LYS A 206 4.74 25.33 -11.30
CA LYS A 206 4.45 24.40 -12.41
C LYS A 206 3.25 23.52 -12.11
N TRP A 207 3.20 22.89 -10.95
CA TRP A 207 2.29 21.79 -10.64
C TRP A 207 1.02 22.21 -9.91
N LEU A 208 1.04 23.32 -9.15
CA LEU A 208 -0.15 23.82 -8.45
C LEU A 208 -1.15 24.55 -9.35
N LYS A 209 -0.92 24.52 -10.67
CA LYS A 209 -1.90 24.92 -11.69
C LYS A 209 -2.95 23.84 -11.95
N PHE A 210 -2.69 22.60 -11.54
CA PHE A 210 -3.58 21.44 -11.71
C PHE A 210 -4.14 21.26 -13.13
N ASN A 211 -3.32 21.55 -14.14
CA ASN A 211 -3.74 21.59 -15.55
C ASN A 211 -3.23 20.39 -16.37
N LYS A 212 -2.98 19.25 -15.72
CA LYS A 212 -2.46 18.03 -16.37
C LYS A 212 -3.55 17.12 -16.93
N GLY A 213 -4.80 17.35 -16.54
CA GLY A 213 -5.97 16.61 -16.98
C GLY A 213 -6.99 16.48 -15.86
N GLU A 214 -8.17 15.99 -16.21
CA GLU A 214 -9.22 15.61 -15.26
C GLU A 214 -9.23 14.09 -15.16
N PHE A 215 -9.09 13.58 -13.93
CA PHE A 215 -9.05 12.16 -13.65
C PHE A 215 -9.81 11.90 -12.36
N THR A 216 -10.49 10.77 -12.29
CA THR A 216 -11.05 10.24 -11.05
C THR A 216 -9.95 9.64 -10.17
N VAL A 217 -10.21 9.54 -8.86
CA VAL A 217 -9.28 8.90 -7.91
C VAL A 217 -8.91 7.48 -8.33
N MET A 218 -9.87 6.71 -8.85
CA MET A 218 -9.61 5.34 -9.31
C MET A 218 -8.77 5.26 -10.58
N GLU A 219 -8.92 6.21 -11.51
CA GLU A 219 -8.03 6.30 -12.68
C GLU A 219 -6.60 6.61 -12.24
N VAL A 220 -6.42 7.51 -11.28
CA VAL A 220 -5.10 7.84 -10.70
C VAL A 220 -4.47 6.62 -9.99
N ILE A 221 -5.25 5.89 -9.17
CA ILE A 221 -4.80 4.64 -8.55
C ILE A 221 -4.38 3.61 -9.61
N THR A 222 -5.16 3.47 -10.68
CA THR A 222 -4.84 2.54 -11.78
C THR A 222 -3.56 2.95 -12.52
N MET A 223 -3.26 4.25 -12.62
CA MET A 223 -1.98 4.69 -13.18
C MET A 223 -0.80 4.25 -12.31
N LEU A 224 -0.95 4.25 -10.99
CA LEU A 224 0.09 3.83 -10.03
C LEU A 224 0.41 2.34 -10.05
N ASP A 225 -0.35 1.51 -10.79
CA ASP A 225 0.01 0.12 -11.09
C ASP A 225 1.37 0.01 -11.81
N GLU A 226 1.78 1.07 -12.53
CA GLU A 226 3.03 1.13 -13.29
C GLU A 226 4.20 1.73 -12.49
N LEU A 227 3.98 2.16 -11.24
CA LEU A 227 5.01 2.78 -10.42
C LEU A 227 5.46 1.85 -9.29
N VAL A 228 6.75 1.57 -9.27
CA VAL A 228 7.46 1.01 -8.11
C VAL A 228 8.30 2.13 -7.50
N ASP A 229 8.17 2.32 -6.19
CA ASP A 229 8.86 3.39 -5.45
C ASP A 229 10.34 3.05 -5.27
N ASP A 230 11.24 3.86 -5.82
CA ASP A 230 12.70 3.66 -5.74
C ASP A 230 13.33 4.17 -4.43
N SER A 231 12.53 4.82 -3.56
CA SER A 231 12.97 5.30 -2.25
C SER A 231 12.60 4.35 -1.11
N ASP A 232 11.69 3.40 -1.34
CA ASP A 232 11.21 2.45 -0.34
C ASP A 232 12.15 1.22 -0.26
N PRO A 233 12.82 0.97 0.89
CA PRO A 233 13.68 -0.19 1.07
C PRO A 233 12.92 -1.49 1.35
N ASP A 234 11.62 -1.42 1.65
CA ASP A 234 10.80 -2.51 2.19
C ASP A 234 9.78 -3.06 1.16
N VAL A 235 9.46 -2.31 0.10
CA VAL A 235 8.33 -2.61 -0.81
C VAL A 235 8.78 -2.67 -2.27
N ASP A 236 8.55 -3.79 -2.96
CA ASP A 236 8.80 -3.99 -4.42
C ASP A 236 7.51 -4.37 -5.18
N ILE A 237 6.38 -3.82 -4.74
CA ILE A 237 5.06 -4.03 -5.35
C ILE A 237 4.52 -2.71 -5.90
N PRO A 238 3.58 -2.74 -6.86
CA PRO A 238 2.95 -1.53 -7.36
C PRO A 238 2.36 -0.66 -6.25
N ASN A 239 2.53 0.66 -6.37
CA ASN A 239 2.11 1.60 -5.32
C ASN A 239 0.60 1.58 -5.08
N SER A 240 -0.21 1.24 -6.09
CA SER A 240 -1.66 1.06 -5.93
C SER A 240 -2.02 0.02 -4.86
N ILE A 241 -1.23 -1.06 -4.75
CA ILE A 241 -1.43 -2.10 -3.72
C ILE A 241 -1.11 -1.53 -2.34
N HIS A 242 -0.08 -0.71 -2.23
CA HIS A 242 0.29 -0.02 -0.99
C HIS A 242 -0.83 0.91 -0.51
N ASP A 243 -1.47 1.65 -1.42
CA ASP A 243 -2.59 2.55 -1.10
C ASP A 243 -3.76 1.77 -0.46
N PHE A 244 -4.16 0.66 -1.08
CA PHE A 244 -5.22 -0.19 -0.53
C PHE A 244 -4.84 -0.87 0.78
N GLN A 245 -3.59 -1.35 0.93
CA GLN A 245 -3.11 -1.95 2.17
C GLN A 245 -3.15 -0.95 3.33
N THR A 246 -2.76 0.30 3.08
CA THR A 246 -2.78 1.37 4.08
C THR A 246 -4.21 1.74 4.45
N ALA A 247 -5.10 1.91 3.47
CA ALA A 247 -6.52 2.19 3.70
C ALA A 247 -7.20 1.10 4.54
N GLU A 248 -7.02 -0.17 4.17
CA GLU A 248 -7.65 -1.29 4.87
C GLU A 248 -7.13 -1.44 6.30
N ARG A 249 -5.82 -1.23 6.50
CA ARG A 249 -5.25 -1.25 7.84
C ARG A 249 -5.82 -0.18 8.75
N ILE A 250 -6.02 1.04 8.24
CA ILE A 250 -6.65 2.10 9.02
C ILE A 250 -8.11 1.74 9.30
N ARG A 251 -8.83 1.18 8.31
CA ARG A 251 -10.22 0.71 8.48
C ARG A 251 -10.37 -0.34 9.58
N GLU A 252 -9.43 -1.27 9.69
CA GLU A 252 -9.46 -2.28 10.75
C GLU A 252 -9.18 -1.68 12.14
N GLN A 253 -8.27 -0.72 12.23
CA GLN A 253 -7.94 -0.06 13.50
C GLN A 253 -9.02 0.93 13.95
N TRP A 254 -9.69 1.57 12.99
CA TRP A 254 -10.67 2.64 13.20
C TRP A 254 -11.98 2.34 12.47
N PRO A 255 -12.74 1.30 12.87
CA PRO A 255 -13.89 0.80 12.09
C PRO A 255 -15.16 1.66 12.19
N GLY A 256 -15.16 2.73 12.97
CA GLY A 256 -16.33 3.62 13.14
C GLY A 256 -16.53 4.55 11.95
N GLU A 257 -17.79 4.84 11.61
CA GLU A 257 -18.17 5.74 10.50
C GLU A 257 -17.62 7.16 10.67
N GLU A 258 -17.41 7.59 11.91
CA GLU A 258 -16.76 8.86 12.23
C GLU A 258 -15.28 8.92 11.78
N PHE A 259 -14.70 7.78 11.37
CA PHE A 259 -13.33 7.65 10.89
C PHE A 259 -13.23 7.26 9.40
N ASP A 260 -14.34 7.25 8.65
CA ASP A 260 -14.33 6.94 7.21
C ASP A 260 -13.35 7.85 6.43
N TRP A 261 -13.25 9.12 6.85
CA TRP A 261 -12.29 10.07 6.30
C TRP A 261 -10.83 9.61 6.49
N PHE A 262 -10.54 8.85 7.55
CA PHE A 262 -9.20 8.36 7.84
C PHE A 262 -8.83 7.16 6.98
N HIS A 263 -9.81 6.29 6.65
CA HIS A 263 -9.59 5.21 5.67
C HIS A 263 -9.25 5.81 4.31
N LEU A 264 -9.99 6.85 3.92
CA LEU A 264 -9.75 7.58 2.68
C LEU A 264 -8.40 8.30 2.68
N VAL A 265 -7.95 8.88 3.81
CA VAL A 265 -6.57 9.40 3.94
C VAL A 265 -5.54 8.30 3.64
N GLY A 266 -5.79 7.07 4.08
CA GLY A 266 -4.96 5.92 3.74
C GLY A 266 -4.89 5.62 2.25
N LEU A 267 -6.01 5.74 1.53
CA LEU A 267 -6.03 5.51 0.09
C LEU A 267 -5.40 6.65 -0.72
N LEU A 268 -5.56 7.89 -0.24
CA LEU A 268 -5.20 9.09 -1.01
C LEU A 268 -3.75 9.53 -0.83
N HIS A 269 -3.06 9.09 0.23
CA HIS A 269 -1.82 9.72 0.68
C HIS A 269 -0.70 9.75 -0.38
N ASP A 270 -0.55 8.66 -1.13
CA ASP A 270 0.53 8.48 -2.10
C ASP A 270 0.12 8.78 -3.54
N LEU A 271 -1.12 9.22 -3.76
CA LEU A 271 -1.60 9.47 -5.12
C LEU A 271 -0.84 10.59 -5.83
N GLY A 272 -0.13 11.45 -5.10
CA GLY A 272 0.76 12.44 -5.70
C GLY A 272 1.95 11.85 -6.46
N LYS A 273 2.23 10.55 -6.29
CA LYS A 273 3.32 9.86 -6.99
C LYS A 273 3.11 9.75 -8.50
N VAL A 274 1.89 9.98 -8.99
CA VAL A 274 1.59 10.07 -10.42
C VAL A 274 2.37 11.15 -11.18
N MET A 275 2.98 12.11 -10.48
CA MET A 275 3.92 13.07 -11.09
C MET A 275 5.14 12.38 -11.74
N ALA A 276 5.49 11.18 -11.30
CA ALA A 276 6.57 10.38 -11.91
C ALA A 276 6.14 9.69 -13.22
N LEU A 277 4.84 9.62 -13.51
CA LEU A 277 4.31 8.83 -14.61
C LEU A 277 4.05 9.69 -15.86
N PRO A 278 4.61 9.31 -17.02
CA PRO A 278 4.32 9.99 -18.30
C PRO A 278 2.83 9.98 -18.68
N LYS A 279 2.04 9.02 -18.18
CA LYS A 279 0.59 8.96 -18.46
C LYS A 279 -0.17 10.21 -17.99
N LEU A 280 0.21 10.75 -16.84
CA LEU A 280 -0.39 11.98 -16.29
C LEU A 280 0.47 13.20 -16.61
N ALA A 281 1.78 13.08 -16.47
CA ALA A 281 2.69 14.21 -16.56
C ALA A 281 3.15 14.50 -18.00
N GLY A 282 3.02 13.55 -18.93
CA GLY A 282 3.57 13.65 -20.27
C GLY A 282 5.07 13.96 -20.26
N LYS A 283 5.46 15.00 -21.01
CA LYS A 283 6.84 15.52 -21.03
C LYS A 283 7.29 16.17 -19.73
N ASP A 284 6.35 16.47 -18.83
CA ASP A 284 6.63 17.10 -17.55
C ASP A 284 6.93 16.10 -16.43
N ALA A 285 6.94 14.79 -16.72
CA ALA A 285 7.22 13.73 -15.76
C ALA A 285 8.48 14.03 -14.95
N LEU A 286 8.34 13.94 -13.63
CA LEU A 286 9.43 14.20 -12.71
C LEU A 286 10.24 12.92 -12.45
N PRO A 287 11.56 13.04 -12.25
CA PRO A 287 12.35 11.92 -11.74
C PRO A 287 11.87 11.56 -10.32
N GLN A 288 12.00 10.29 -9.93
CA GLN A 288 11.52 9.79 -8.63
C GLN A 288 12.03 10.62 -7.44
N TRP A 289 13.28 11.11 -7.45
CA TRP A 289 13.83 11.95 -6.37
C TRP A 289 13.07 13.27 -6.13
N ALA A 290 12.29 13.74 -7.11
CA ALA A 290 11.44 14.93 -7.02
C ALA A 290 9.96 14.58 -6.76
N VAL A 291 9.67 13.32 -6.40
CA VAL A 291 8.31 12.80 -6.21
C VAL A 291 8.19 11.99 -4.92
N VAL A 292 9.06 11.01 -4.71
CA VAL A 292 9.03 10.06 -3.58
C VAL A 292 10.09 10.39 -2.52
N GLY A 293 10.06 9.65 -1.41
CA GLY A 293 11.08 9.71 -0.35
C GLY A 293 10.73 10.60 0.83
N ASP A 294 11.49 10.42 1.91
CA ASP A 294 11.37 11.18 3.16
C ASP A 294 11.63 12.66 2.89
N THR A 295 10.73 13.52 3.38
CA THR A 295 10.77 14.96 3.15
C THR A 295 11.57 15.68 4.23
N PHE A 296 12.09 16.86 3.87
CA PHE A 296 12.77 17.77 4.79
C PHE A 296 12.43 19.23 4.44
N PRO A 297 12.46 20.17 5.40
CA PRO A 297 12.27 21.58 5.11
C PRO A 297 13.47 22.13 4.32
N VAL A 298 13.21 22.71 3.15
CA VAL A 298 14.22 23.46 2.37
C VAL A 298 14.39 24.86 2.95
N GLY A 299 15.52 25.52 2.69
CA GLY A 299 15.71 26.91 3.16
C GLY A 299 16.10 27.04 4.63
N CYS A 300 16.44 25.94 5.30
CA CYS A 300 17.18 25.89 6.57
C CYS A 300 18.14 24.68 6.56
N ALA A 301 19.10 24.66 7.49
CA ALA A 301 20.08 23.57 7.56
C ALA A 301 19.39 22.21 7.82
N PRO A 302 19.82 21.14 7.14
CA PRO A 302 19.29 19.80 7.39
C PRO A 302 19.64 19.33 8.80
N ALA A 303 18.75 18.55 9.41
CA ALA A 303 19.04 17.86 10.66
C ALA A 303 19.85 16.58 10.35
N GLU A 304 21.18 16.71 10.28
CA GLU A 304 22.09 15.63 9.85
C GLU A 304 21.96 14.33 10.68
N ASP A 305 21.49 14.42 11.91
CA ASP A 305 21.24 13.29 12.82
C ASP A 305 19.90 12.57 12.56
N ALA A 306 19.03 13.13 11.72
CA ALA A 306 17.67 12.66 11.52
C ALA A 306 17.31 12.39 10.04
N VAL A 307 17.94 13.08 9.10
CA VAL A 307 17.75 12.84 7.66
C VAL A 307 18.55 11.62 7.20
N VAL A 308 18.03 10.91 6.20
CA VAL A 308 18.73 9.77 5.60
C VAL A 308 19.92 10.29 4.76
N PHE A 309 21.05 9.58 4.70
CA PHE A 309 22.22 9.94 3.87
C PHE A 309 22.60 11.45 3.88
N PRO A 310 22.93 12.03 5.05
CA PRO A 310 23.19 13.46 5.20
C PRO A 310 24.38 13.97 4.38
N GLU A 311 25.33 13.09 4.02
CA GLU A 311 26.56 13.45 3.31
C GLU A 311 26.28 14.06 1.93
N ALA A 312 25.17 13.67 1.30
CA ALA A 312 24.75 14.16 -0.01
C ALA A 312 24.38 15.65 -0.02
N PHE A 313 24.06 16.24 1.14
CA PHE A 313 23.73 17.68 1.25
C PHE A 313 24.94 18.59 1.01
N HIS A 314 26.17 18.11 1.16
CA HIS A 314 27.38 18.93 0.96
C HIS A 314 27.53 19.48 -0.47
N ASP A 315 26.91 18.79 -1.43
CA ASP A 315 26.87 19.14 -2.85
C ASP A 315 25.65 20.01 -3.20
N ASN A 316 24.72 20.23 -2.26
CA ASN A 316 23.57 21.11 -2.46
C ASN A 316 24.01 22.59 -2.35
N PRO A 317 23.64 23.46 -3.31
CA PRO A 317 24.02 24.88 -3.27
C PRO A 317 23.44 25.63 -2.06
N ASP A 318 22.28 25.24 -1.54
CA ASP A 318 21.65 25.86 -0.37
C ASP A 318 22.39 25.53 0.93
N TYR A 319 23.14 24.43 0.98
CA TYR A 319 23.85 24.00 2.19
C TYR A 319 24.90 25.02 2.64
N LYS A 320 25.59 25.68 1.69
CA LYS A 320 26.59 26.73 1.97
C LYS A 320 26.02 28.15 1.85
N HIS A 321 24.73 28.29 1.61
CA HIS A 321 24.11 29.60 1.43
C HIS A 321 24.08 30.38 2.77
N PRO A 322 24.41 31.68 2.80
CA PRO A 322 24.53 32.46 4.04
C PRO A 322 23.24 32.55 4.86
N VAL A 323 22.09 32.35 4.22
CA VAL A 323 20.77 32.27 4.88
C VAL A 323 20.39 30.81 5.10
N PHE A 324 20.10 30.05 4.04
CA PHE A 324 19.56 28.69 4.11
C PHE A 324 20.48 27.66 4.79
N GLY A 325 21.80 27.82 4.73
CA GLY A 325 22.74 26.96 5.44
C GLY A 325 22.78 27.17 6.95
N THR A 326 22.02 28.13 7.49
CA THR A 326 21.92 28.35 8.93
C THR A 326 20.82 27.51 9.57
N LYS A 327 20.93 27.24 10.87
CA LYS A 327 19.98 26.40 11.65
C LYS A 327 18.51 26.74 11.42
N ASN A 328 18.17 28.03 11.35
CA ASN A 328 16.79 28.47 11.16
C ASN A 328 16.51 28.92 9.73
N GLY A 329 17.55 29.25 8.97
CA GLY A 329 17.43 29.68 7.59
C GLY A 329 16.48 30.85 7.40
N MET A 330 15.51 30.67 6.51
CA MET A 330 14.48 31.68 6.23
C MET A 330 13.29 31.66 7.22
N TYR A 331 13.30 30.77 8.21
CA TYR A 331 12.17 30.57 9.12
C TYR A 331 12.38 31.25 10.47
N LYS A 332 11.26 31.64 11.09
CA LYS A 332 11.22 32.11 12.48
C LYS A 332 11.00 30.91 13.42
N PRO A 333 11.71 30.82 14.56
CA PRO A 333 11.40 29.83 15.57
C PRO A 333 9.93 29.89 16.01
N GLY A 334 9.33 28.71 16.23
CA GLY A 334 7.91 28.59 16.59
C GLY A 334 6.92 29.07 15.52
N CYS A 335 7.32 29.14 14.24
CA CYS A 335 6.42 29.53 13.16
C CYS A 335 5.28 28.53 12.93
N GLY A 336 5.47 27.27 13.31
CA GLY A 336 4.59 26.14 13.06
C GLY A 336 5.08 25.30 11.89
N ILE A 337 5.02 23.97 12.05
CA ILE A 337 5.53 23.00 11.06
C ILE A 337 4.80 23.14 9.72
N THR A 338 3.49 23.38 9.77
CA THR A 338 2.66 23.61 8.59
C THR A 338 3.03 24.87 7.79
N LYS A 339 3.83 25.79 8.33
CA LYS A 339 4.30 27.00 7.63
C LYS A 339 5.66 26.83 6.96
N LEU A 340 6.31 25.68 7.17
CA LEU A 340 7.57 25.37 6.50
C LEU A 340 7.33 25.04 5.02
N MET A 341 8.39 25.22 4.24
CA MET A 341 8.44 24.82 2.84
C MET A 341 9.24 23.52 2.78
N PHE A 342 8.58 22.45 2.36
CA PHE A 342 9.19 21.13 2.29
C PHE A 342 9.81 20.89 0.92
N SER A 343 10.78 19.99 0.85
CA SER A 343 11.25 19.37 -0.38
C SER A 343 10.05 18.93 -1.22
N TRP A 344 10.07 19.24 -2.51
CA TRP A 344 8.94 18.98 -3.41
C TRP A 344 8.74 17.48 -3.61
N GLY A 345 7.49 17.02 -3.50
CA GLY A 345 7.12 15.61 -3.64
C GLY A 345 5.60 15.39 -3.58
N HIS A 346 5.22 14.11 -3.49
CA HIS A 346 3.83 13.66 -3.47
C HIS A 346 3.02 14.26 -2.31
N ASP A 347 3.60 14.43 -1.10
CA ASP A 347 2.92 15.01 0.07
C ASP A 347 2.32 16.40 -0.19
N GLU A 348 3.15 17.39 -0.58
CA GLU A 348 2.71 18.77 -0.78
C GLU A 348 1.80 18.87 -2.00
N TYR A 349 2.11 18.15 -3.08
CA TYR A 349 1.26 18.11 -4.27
C TYR A 349 -0.14 17.59 -3.94
N MET A 350 -0.23 16.45 -3.24
CA MET A 350 -1.51 15.82 -2.90
C MET A 350 -2.33 16.67 -1.94
N TYR A 351 -1.69 17.24 -0.90
CA TYR A 351 -2.34 18.18 0.00
C TYR A 351 -2.96 19.37 -0.74
N ARG A 352 -2.21 19.98 -1.66
CA ARG A 352 -2.70 21.13 -2.43
C ARG A 352 -3.79 20.73 -3.43
N MET A 353 -3.66 19.57 -4.06
CA MET A 353 -4.66 19.03 -5.00
C MET A 353 -6.00 18.81 -4.29
N LEU A 354 -5.98 18.20 -3.10
CA LEU A 354 -7.19 17.98 -2.31
C LEU A 354 -7.84 19.28 -1.87
N LYS A 355 -7.04 20.29 -1.48
CA LYS A 355 -7.58 21.62 -1.14
C LYS A 355 -8.15 22.35 -2.34
N PHE A 356 -7.48 22.29 -3.49
CA PHE A 356 -7.94 22.91 -4.74
C PHE A 356 -9.33 22.37 -5.15
N ASN A 357 -9.52 21.05 -5.01
CA ASN A 357 -10.76 20.37 -5.36
C ASN A 357 -11.84 20.38 -4.26
N GLY A 358 -11.65 21.15 -3.17
CA GLY A 358 -12.66 21.28 -2.12
C GLY A 358 -12.93 19.98 -1.34
N CYS A 359 -11.93 19.13 -1.16
CA CYS A 359 -12.06 17.88 -0.41
C CYS A 359 -12.58 18.13 1.02
N THR A 360 -13.50 17.27 1.48
CA THR A 360 -14.17 17.39 2.78
C THR A 360 -13.45 16.71 3.93
N ILE A 361 -12.27 16.11 3.69
CA ILE A 361 -11.43 15.53 4.73
C ILE A 361 -11.07 16.62 5.76
N PRO A 362 -11.18 16.34 7.07
CA PRO A 362 -10.79 17.29 8.10
C PRO A 362 -9.35 17.79 7.95
N GLU A 363 -9.07 19.03 8.39
CA GLU A 363 -7.75 19.66 8.23
C GLU A 363 -6.60 18.80 8.79
N HIS A 364 -6.82 18.10 9.92
CA HIS A 364 -5.81 17.19 10.47
C HIS A 364 -5.55 15.99 9.55
N GLY A 365 -6.56 15.45 8.86
CA GLY A 365 -6.39 14.42 7.85
C GLY A 365 -5.63 14.91 6.61
N LEU A 366 -5.87 16.15 6.17
CA LEU A 366 -5.08 16.77 5.10
C LEU A 366 -3.62 16.99 5.51
N ASN A 367 -3.38 17.41 6.75
CA ASN A 367 -2.03 17.56 7.30
C ASN A 367 -1.32 16.21 7.45
N MET A 368 -2.06 15.11 7.69
CA MET A 368 -1.46 13.78 7.66
C MET A 368 -0.93 13.44 6.28
N ILE A 369 -1.66 13.72 5.20
CA ILE A 369 -1.16 13.53 3.84
C ILE A 369 0.05 14.42 3.57
N ARG A 370 0.02 15.68 4.03
CA ARG A 370 1.09 16.65 3.80
C ARG A 370 2.41 16.35 4.52
N LEU A 371 2.36 15.62 5.64
CA LEU A 371 3.50 15.47 6.56
C LEU A 371 3.85 14.01 6.86
N HIS A 372 3.26 13.04 6.15
CA HIS A 372 3.50 11.62 6.43
C HIS A 372 4.90 11.15 5.99
N SER A 373 5.54 11.85 5.05
CA SER A 373 6.92 11.59 4.67
C SER A 373 7.93 12.38 5.52
N PHE A 374 7.49 13.20 6.48
CA PHE A 374 8.39 14.05 7.29
C PHE A 374 8.99 13.32 8.49
N TYR A 375 9.64 12.17 8.24
CA TYR A 375 10.24 11.28 9.23
C TYR A 375 11.20 11.96 10.21
N PRO A 376 12.06 12.90 9.79
CA PRO A 376 12.92 13.62 10.72
C PRO A 376 12.14 14.25 11.88
N TRP A 377 10.92 14.73 11.64
CA TRP A 377 10.10 15.38 12.67
C TRP A 377 9.24 14.41 13.47
N HIS A 378 8.45 13.57 12.79
CA HIS A 378 7.50 12.72 13.50
C HIS A 378 8.15 11.47 14.11
N ASP A 379 9.22 10.91 13.52
CA ASP A 379 9.93 9.76 14.09
C ASP A 379 11.10 10.21 14.99
N LYS A 380 12.04 10.98 14.45
CA LYS A 380 13.29 11.35 15.13
C LYS A 380 13.18 12.55 16.07
N GLY A 381 12.10 13.34 15.97
CA GLY A 381 11.90 14.52 16.81
C GLY A 381 12.78 15.72 16.46
N ALA A 382 13.41 15.73 15.27
CA ALA A 382 14.12 16.88 14.75
C ALA A 382 13.16 18.04 14.41
N TYR A 383 13.73 19.19 14.09
CA TYR A 383 12.99 20.42 13.73
C TYR A 383 12.05 20.99 14.81
N ALA A 384 12.19 20.54 16.07
CA ALA A 384 11.41 21.02 17.21
C ALA A 384 11.47 22.56 17.40
N GLN A 385 12.53 23.23 16.93
CA GLN A 385 12.64 24.70 16.99
C GLN A 385 11.55 25.44 16.19
N PHE A 386 10.86 24.77 15.27
CA PHE A 386 9.78 25.35 14.47
C PHE A 386 8.38 24.97 14.96
N GLU A 387 8.27 24.02 15.90
CA GLU A 387 6.98 23.57 16.42
C GLU A 387 6.19 24.70 17.10
N SER A 388 4.89 24.70 16.86
CA SER A 388 3.88 25.53 17.50
C SER A 388 2.92 24.66 18.33
N SER A 389 2.04 25.27 19.11
CA SER A 389 1.07 24.53 19.94
C SER A 389 0.11 23.64 19.15
N GLU A 390 -0.18 24.00 17.90
CA GLU A 390 -1.09 23.26 17.00
C GLU A 390 -0.44 22.00 16.41
N ASP A 391 0.90 21.96 16.36
CA ASP A 391 1.64 20.85 15.75
C ASP A 391 1.62 19.59 16.62
N ALA A 392 1.38 19.72 17.93
CA ALA A 392 1.30 18.58 18.86
C ALA A 392 0.17 17.62 18.50
N GLU A 393 -1.01 18.16 18.15
CA GLU A 393 -2.16 17.36 17.71
C GLU A 393 -1.90 16.73 16.34
N THR A 394 -1.33 17.51 15.41
CA THR A 394 -0.96 17.01 14.07
C THR A 394 0.04 15.86 14.18
N LYS A 395 1.09 16.01 15.01
CA LYS A 395 2.11 14.97 15.25
C LYS A 395 1.50 13.70 15.83
N LYS A 396 0.51 13.83 16.72
CA LYS A 396 -0.23 12.68 17.25
C LYS A 396 -0.93 11.92 16.12
N TRP A 397 -1.71 12.60 15.28
CA TRP A 397 -2.44 11.98 14.18
C TRP A 397 -1.52 11.36 13.12
N VAL A 398 -0.44 12.05 12.73
CA VAL A 398 0.58 11.50 11.82
C VAL A 398 1.19 10.22 12.38
N LYS A 399 1.51 10.17 13.68
CA LYS A 399 2.00 8.96 14.34
C LYS A 399 0.97 7.83 14.37
N GLU A 400 -0.31 8.14 14.59
CA GLU A 400 -1.37 7.11 14.58
C GLU A 400 -1.48 6.43 13.21
N LYS A 401 -1.37 7.17 12.10
CA LYS A 401 -1.31 6.58 10.75
C LYS A 401 -0.16 5.58 10.62
N LEU A 402 0.99 5.88 11.22
CA LEU A 402 2.24 5.14 11.07
C LEU A 402 2.43 4.01 12.09
N LYS A 403 1.54 3.84 13.08
CA LYS A 403 1.73 2.84 14.15
C LYS A 403 1.79 1.41 13.60
N PRO A 404 2.93 0.70 13.71
CA PRO A 404 3.06 -0.71 13.37
C PRO A 404 2.13 -1.55 14.25
N TYR A 405 1.12 -2.20 13.66
CA TYR A 405 0.44 -3.30 14.33
C TYR A 405 1.06 -4.62 13.86
N TYR A 406 1.59 -5.37 14.83
CA TYR A 406 2.03 -6.74 14.65
C TYR A 406 0.83 -7.67 14.66
N ALA A 407 0.25 -7.94 13.50
CA ALA A 407 -0.51 -9.15 13.28
C ALA A 407 -0.67 -9.43 11.78
N CYS A 408 -0.23 -10.61 11.36
CA CYS A 408 -0.80 -11.37 10.24
C CYS A 408 -1.22 -10.55 9.00
N LEU A 409 -0.24 -10.13 8.20
CA LEU A 409 -0.44 -10.05 6.75
C LEU A 409 -1.07 -11.38 6.31
N TRP A 410 -2.18 -11.31 5.56
CA TRP A 410 -3.06 -12.41 5.10
C TRP A 410 -4.35 -12.70 5.90
N ARG A 411 -4.67 -11.95 6.96
CA ARG A 411 -6.05 -11.93 7.45
C ARG A 411 -6.77 -10.75 6.80
N ARG A 412 -7.86 -11.06 6.08
CA ARG A 412 -8.91 -10.10 5.68
C ARG A 412 -8.70 -9.38 4.32
N TRP A 413 -8.77 -10.13 3.20
CA TRP A 413 -9.21 -9.54 1.92
C TRP A 413 -10.71 -9.22 2.02
N TYR A 414 -11.04 -7.96 2.32
CA TYR A 414 -12.40 -7.46 2.47
C TYR A 414 -12.46 -6.03 1.95
N CYS A 415 -13.18 -5.79 0.85
CA CYS A 415 -13.63 -4.46 0.49
C CYS A 415 -15.17 -4.43 0.54
N PRO A 416 -15.75 -3.88 1.60
CA PRO A 416 -17.01 -3.19 1.51
C PRO A 416 -16.75 -1.70 1.77
N VAL A 417 -17.31 -0.86 0.91
CA VAL A 417 -17.52 0.59 1.14
C VAL A 417 -16.37 1.52 0.75
N ILE A 418 -16.35 1.91 -0.53
CA ILE A 418 -16.08 3.32 -0.90
C ILE A 418 -17.19 3.80 -1.83
N SER A 419 -18.19 4.43 -1.25
CA SER A 419 -19.13 5.29 -1.95
C SER A 419 -18.73 6.73 -1.66
N LEU A 420 -17.85 7.30 -2.47
CA LEU A 420 -17.72 8.74 -2.59
C LEU A 420 -17.59 9.12 -4.06
N TRP A 421 -18.62 9.76 -4.58
CA TRP A 421 -18.54 10.55 -5.79
C TRP A 421 -17.70 11.78 -5.48
N LEU A 422 -16.41 11.73 -5.79
CA LEU A 422 -15.62 12.92 -6.08
C LEU A 422 -15.67 13.11 -7.58
N VAL A 423 -16.65 13.89 -8.05
CA VAL A 423 -16.52 14.52 -9.36
C VAL A 423 -15.49 15.62 -9.15
N LEU A 424 -14.25 15.34 -9.54
CA LEU A 424 -13.24 16.36 -9.76
C LEU A 424 -13.71 17.13 -11.02
N VAL A 425 -14.33 18.29 -10.81
CA VAL A 425 -14.69 19.26 -11.87
C VAL A 425 -13.65 20.36 -11.88
#